data_AF-A0AAD7PX89-F1
#
_entry.id   AF-A0AAD7PX89-F1
#
_cell.length_a   1.000
_cell.length_b   1.000
_cell.length_c   1.000
_cell.angle_alpha   90.00
_cell.angle_beta   90.00
_cell.angle_gamma   90.00
#
_symmetry.space_group_name_H-M   'P 1'
#
loop_
_entity.id
_entity.type
_entity.pdbx_description
1 polymer ?
#
loop_
_entity_poly.entity_id
_entity_poly.type
_entity_poly.pdbx_seq_one_letter_code
_entity_poly.pdbx_strand_id
1 'polypeptide(L)'
;MKHPSGGFRIHDAEEIDVRACYTAIAVASILNILDNELVRNVGNYILRLMKVALPENLFRGSWYTFCGLATMVLIKEVDHLDLASLVDWLVFRQGKEC
;
A
#
# COMPACT_ATOMS: atom_id res chain seq x y z
N MET A 1 -7.02 11.32 -11.40
CA MET A 1 -6.88 10.69 -10.07
C MET A 1 -5.43 10.45 -9.63
N LYS A 2 -4.49 10.08 -10.52
CA LYS A 2 -3.06 9.97 -10.19
C LYS A 2 -2.48 11.29 -9.66
N HIS A 3 -1.71 11.23 -8.58
CA HIS A 3 -1.01 12.38 -8.00
C HIS A 3 0.50 12.33 -8.27
N PRO A 4 1.19 13.47 -8.46
CA PRO A 4 2.64 13.52 -8.67
C PRO A 4 3.47 12.90 -7.54
N SER A 5 2.96 12.86 -6.31
CA SER A 5 3.64 12.23 -5.17
C SER A 5 3.81 10.72 -5.30
N GLY A 6 3.10 10.07 -6.23
CA GLY A 6 3.01 8.61 -6.32
C GLY A 6 1.64 8.08 -5.95
N GLY A 7 0.91 8.75 -5.06
CA GLY A 7 -0.43 8.32 -4.63
C GLY A 7 -1.54 8.51 -5.66
N PHE A 8 -2.72 8.03 -5.31
CA PHE A 8 -3.96 8.21 -6.06
C PHE A 8 -5.00 8.87 -5.15
N ARG A 9 -5.84 9.73 -5.71
CA ARG A 9 -7.09 10.17 -5.05
C ARG A 9 -8.15 9.09 -5.22
N ILE A 10 -9.11 9.01 -4.30
CA ILE A 10 -10.29 8.12 -4.44
C ILE A 10 -11.33 8.71 -5.42
N HIS A 11 -11.50 10.03 -5.42
CA HIS A 11 -12.23 10.78 -6.45
C HIS A 11 -11.70 12.24 -6.50
N ASP A 12 -12.31 13.12 -7.32
CA ASP A 12 -11.75 14.43 -7.65
C ASP A 12 -11.50 15.39 -6.47
N ALA A 13 -12.19 15.22 -5.34
CA ALA A 13 -12.14 16.10 -4.18
C ALA A 13 -11.68 15.40 -2.89
N GLU A 14 -11.17 14.17 -3.00
CA GLU A 14 -10.92 13.32 -1.84
C GLU A 14 -9.43 13.10 -1.52
N GLU A 15 -9.23 12.40 -0.41
CA GLU A 15 -7.94 12.05 0.15
C GLU A 15 -7.06 11.22 -0.79
N ILE A 16 -5.75 11.36 -0.59
CA ILE A 16 -4.73 10.53 -1.23
C ILE A 16 -4.25 9.54 -0.18
N ASP A 17 -4.54 8.27 -0.39
CA ASP A 17 -4.12 7.21 0.52
C ASP A 17 -3.77 5.90 -0.20
N VAL A 18 -3.36 4.90 0.58
CA VAL A 18 -2.93 3.60 0.06
C VAL A 18 -4.08 2.73 -0.47
N ARG A 19 -5.33 2.97 -0.06
CA ARG A 19 -6.49 2.24 -0.62
C ARG A 19 -6.67 2.64 -2.07
N ALA A 20 -6.59 3.93 -2.36
CA ALA A 20 -6.67 4.44 -3.72
C ALA A 20 -5.57 3.81 -4.60
N CYS A 21 -4.35 3.70 -4.07
CA CYS A 21 -3.25 3.01 -4.76
C CYS A 21 -3.60 1.55 -5.04
N TYR A 22 -4.01 0.79 -4.02
CA TYR A 22 -4.34 -0.62 -4.18
C TYR A 22 -5.46 -0.83 -5.19
N THR A 23 -6.57 -0.08 -5.06
CA THR A 23 -7.71 -0.19 -5.98
C THR A 23 -7.30 0.12 -7.42
N ALA A 24 -6.57 1.22 -7.65
CA ALA A 24 -6.15 1.61 -9.00
C ALA A 24 -5.20 0.57 -9.62
N ILE A 25 -4.20 0.12 -8.86
CA ILE A 25 -3.18 -0.83 -9.35
C ILE A 25 -3.78 -2.23 -9.53
N ALA A 26 -4.63 -2.69 -8.62
CA ALA A 26 -5.29 -3.99 -8.73
C ALA A 26 -6.21 -4.04 -9.96
N VAL A 27 -7.06 -3.04 -10.17
CA VAL A 27 -7.93 -2.96 -11.35
C VAL A 27 -7.11 -2.87 -12.63
N ALA A 28 -6.09 -2.02 -12.67
CA ALA A 28 -5.22 -1.89 -13.84
C ALA A 28 -4.47 -3.19 -14.16
N SER A 29 -4.02 -3.92 -13.13
CA SER A 29 -3.36 -5.22 -13.28
C SER A 29 -4.33 -6.28 -13.82
N ILE A 30 -5.54 -6.40 -13.24
CA ILE A 30 -6.55 -7.38 -13.65
C ILE A 30 -6.99 -7.14 -15.10
N LEU A 31 -7.15 -5.88 -15.49
CA LEU A 31 -7.58 -5.51 -16.85
C LEU A 31 -6.41 -5.45 -17.84
N ASN A 32 -5.18 -5.76 -17.42
CA ASN A 32 -3.97 -5.69 -18.24
C ASN A 32 -3.74 -4.31 -18.90
N ILE A 33 -4.03 -3.25 -18.15
CA ILE A 33 -3.80 -1.85 -18.52
C ILE A 33 -2.82 -1.16 -17.57
N LEU A 34 -2.11 -1.94 -16.74
CA LEU A 34 -1.07 -1.42 -15.86
C LEU A 34 0.16 -1.04 -16.69
N ASP A 35 0.58 0.22 -16.59
CA ASP A 35 1.73 0.75 -17.30
C ASP A 35 2.72 1.47 -16.38
N ASN A 36 3.86 1.87 -16.94
CA ASN A 36 4.93 2.54 -16.21
C ASN A 36 4.51 3.93 -15.69
N GLU A 37 3.55 4.61 -16.33
CA GLU A 37 3.10 5.92 -15.88
C GLU A 37 2.23 5.80 -14.62
N LEU A 38 1.35 4.81 -14.58
CA LEU A 38 0.51 4.47 -13.44
C LEU A 38 1.35 4.03 -12.24
N VAL A 39 2.40 3.25 -12.45
CA VAL A 39 3.29 2.77 -11.39
C VAL A 39 4.26 3.85 -10.89
N ARG A 40 4.47 4.91 -11.67
CA ARG A 40 5.47 5.94 -11.34
C ARG A 40 5.29 6.51 -9.94
N ASN A 41 6.34 6.38 -9.14
CA ASN A 41 6.46 6.81 -7.74
C ASN A 41 5.53 6.11 -6.74
N VAL A 42 4.75 5.10 -7.14
CA VAL A 42 3.82 4.40 -6.24
C VAL A 42 4.58 3.71 -5.11
N GLY A 43 5.65 2.98 -5.43
CA GLY A 43 6.44 2.29 -4.41
C GLY A 43 7.08 3.23 -3.40
N ASN A 44 7.69 4.33 -3.87
CA ASN A 44 8.23 5.39 -3.01
C ASN A 44 7.17 6.02 -2.10
N TYR A 45 5.95 6.24 -2.60
CA TYR A 45 4.85 6.77 -1.81
C TYR A 45 4.44 5.78 -0.70
N ILE A 46 4.30 4.49 -1.03
CA ILE A 46 3.94 3.45 -0.06
C ILE A 46 5.03 3.25 0.99
N LEU A 47 6.30 3.22 0.59
CA LEU A 47 7.43 3.08 1.51
C LEU A 47 7.45 4.18 2.57
N ARG A 48 7.15 5.43 2.20
CA ARG A 48 7.05 6.55 3.15
C ARG A 48 5.92 6.33 4.16
N LEU A 49 4.79 5.81 3.71
CA LEU A 49 3.65 5.51 4.58
C LEU A 49 3.94 4.34 5.52
N MET A 50 4.54 3.26 5.02
CA MET A 50 4.82 2.05 5.80
C MET A 50 5.96 2.24 6.80
N LYS A 51 7.01 3.00 6.47
CA LYS A 51 8.10 3.33 7.41
C LYS A 51 7.62 4.14 8.63
N VAL A 52 6.66 5.05 8.43
CA VAL A 52 6.09 5.86 9.52
C VAL A 52 5.00 5.11 10.30
N ALA A 53 4.42 4.06 9.72
CA ALA A 53 3.35 3.26 10.33
C ALA A 53 3.85 2.09 11.19
N LEU A 54 5.13 1.72 11.10
CA LEU A 54 5.69 0.54 11.78
C LEU A 54 6.29 0.75 13.20
N PRO A 55 6.37 1.96 13.78
CA PRO A 55 6.52 2.11 15.23
C PRO A 55 5.20 2.61 15.85
N GLU A 56 4.50 1.73 16.58
CA GLU A 56 3.43 2.01 17.57
C GLU A 56 2.24 2.92 17.18
N ASN A 57 2.19 3.43 15.96
CA ASN A 57 1.20 4.42 15.54
C ASN A 57 -0.10 3.73 15.10
N LEU A 58 -0.97 3.57 16.10
CA LEU A 58 -2.33 3.03 16.14
C LEU A 58 -3.30 3.43 14.99
N PHE A 59 -2.93 4.35 14.10
CA PHE A 59 -3.85 5.01 13.16
C PHE A 59 -3.84 4.52 11.70
N ARG A 60 -3.05 3.49 11.35
CA ARG A 60 -3.21 2.78 10.07
C ARG A 60 -3.36 1.28 10.33
N GLY A 61 -4.61 0.83 10.45
CA GLY A 61 -4.98 -0.55 10.77
C GLY A 61 -4.55 -1.57 9.71
N SER A 62 -4.74 -2.87 10.00
CA SER A 62 -4.30 -4.01 9.17
C SER A 62 -4.69 -3.92 7.69
N TRP A 63 -5.78 -3.20 7.36
CA TRP A 63 -6.21 -2.98 5.98
C TRP A 63 -5.31 -2.00 5.21
N TYR A 64 -4.75 -0.96 5.85
CA TYR A 64 -3.75 -0.08 5.21
C TYR A 64 -2.48 -0.88 4.89
N THR A 65 -2.07 -1.74 5.83
CA THR A 65 -0.94 -2.65 5.66
C THR A 65 -1.16 -3.62 4.50
N PHE A 66 -2.35 -4.24 4.42
CA PHE A 66 -2.73 -5.08 3.30
C PHE A 66 -2.65 -4.33 1.97
N CYS A 67 -3.30 -3.17 1.86
CA CYS A 67 -3.30 -2.38 0.63
C CYS A 67 -1.88 -1.97 0.22
N GLY A 68 -1.03 -1.57 1.17
CA GLY A 68 0.37 -1.23 0.91
C GLY A 68 1.17 -2.42 0.38
N LEU A 69 1.16 -3.54 1.13
CA LEU A 69 1.87 -4.75 0.75
C LEU A 69 1.41 -5.30 -0.60
N ALA A 70 0.09 -5.44 -0.79
CA ALA A 70 -0.47 -5.98 -2.03
C ALA A 70 -0.13 -5.11 -3.25
N THR A 71 -0.15 -3.77 -3.09
CA THR A 71 0.28 -2.87 -4.16
C THR A 71 1.76 -3.07 -4.50
N MET A 72 2.62 -3.17 -3.49
CA MET A 72 4.07 -3.40 -3.69
C MET A 72 4.35 -4.72 -4.40
N VAL A 73 3.57 -5.77 -4.12
CA VAL A 73 3.63 -7.05 -4.86
C VAL A 73 3.21 -6.86 -6.32
N LEU A 74 2.09 -6.19 -6.58
CA LEU A 74 1.57 -6.00 -7.94
C LEU A 74 2.52 -5.18 -8.83
N ILE A 75 3.24 -4.21 -8.26
CA ILE A 75 4.22 -3.40 -9.00
C ILE A 75 5.64 -4.00 -8.98
N LYS A 76 5.82 -5.20 -8.41
CA LYS A 76 7.10 -5.91 -8.31
C LYS A 76 8.20 -5.14 -7.53
N GLU A 77 7.81 -4.42 -6.49
CA GLU A 77 8.72 -3.69 -5.59
C GLU A 77 8.67 -4.19 -4.13
N VAL A 78 8.10 -5.37 -3.88
CA VAL A 78 7.93 -5.92 -2.52
C VAL A 78 9.24 -6.02 -1.74
N ASP A 79 10.37 -6.25 -2.43
CA ASP A 79 11.71 -6.37 -1.84
C ASP A 79 12.22 -5.06 -1.23
N HIS A 80 11.54 -3.93 -1.48
CA HIS A 80 11.85 -2.66 -0.82
C HIS A 80 11.28 -2.55 0.61
N LEU A 81 10.40 -3.49 1.01
CA LEU A 81 9.81 -3.53 2.35
C LEU A 81 10.64 -4.37 3.32
N ASP A 82 10.62 -4.01 4.60
CA ASP A 82 11.10 -4.89 5.68
C ASP A 82 10.04 -5.97 5.98
N LEU A 83 10.11 -7.06 5.20
CA LEU A 83 9.15 -8.16 5.30
C LEU A 83 9.27 -8.93 6.62
N ALA A 84 10.47 -9.03 7.20
CA ALA A 84 10.69 -9.74 8.45
C ALA A 84 9.94 -9.03 9.59
N SER A 85 10.16 -7.73 9.76
CA SER A 85 9.47 -6.92 10.77
C SER A 85 7.95 -6.88 10.53
N LEU A 86 7.52 -6.90 9.26
CA LEU A 86 6.11 -6.93 8.90
C LEU A 86 5.43 -8.25 9.31
N VAL A 87 6.09 -9.38 9.08
CA VAL A 87 5.61 -10.70 9.49
C VAL A 87 5.53 -10.79 11.01
N ASP A 88 6.60 -10.39 11.72
CA ASP A 88 6.63 -10.35 13.18
C ASP A 88 5.46 -9.52 13.72
N TRP A 89 5.27 -8.31 13.20
CA TRP A 89 4.13 -7.47 13.57
C TRP A 89 2.77 -8.13 13.31
N LEU A 90 2.61 -8.78 12.14
CA LEU A 90 1.33 -9.37 11.73
C LEU A 90 0.93 -10.54 12.61
N VAL A 91 1.87 -11.43 12.97
CA VAL A 91 1.57 -12.60 13.82
C VAL A 91 1.10 -12.19 15.22
N PHE A 92 1.59 -11.07 15.76
CA PHE A 92 1.13 -10.53 17.05
C PHE A 92 -0.28 -9.93 17.02
N ARG A 93 -0.88 -9.73 15.84
CA ARG A 93 -2.26 -9.22 15.70
C ARG A 93 -3.32 -10.32 15.68
N GLN A 94 -2.94 -11.59 15.57
CA GLN A 94 -3.88 -12.69 15.66
C GLN A 94 -4.35 -12.85 17.11
N GLY A 95 -5.64 -12.58 17.35
CA GLY A 95 -6.26 -12.83 18.65
C GLY A 95 -6.34 -14.34 18.94
N LYS A 96 -6.49 -14.70 20.22
CA LYS A 96 -6.86 -16.07 20.58
C LYS A 96 -8.30 -16.32 20.14
N GLU A 97 -8.54 -17.44 19.47
CA GLU A 97 -9.89 -17.97 19.30
C GLU A 97 -10.39 -18.40 20.69
N CYS A 98 -11.49 -17.80 21.14
CA CYS A 98 -12.17 -18.14 22.40
C CYS A 98 -13.45 -18.90 22.10
#